data_AF-A0A371XZB9-F1
#
_entry.id   AF-A0A371XZB9-F1
#
_cell.length_a   1.000
_cell.length_b   1.000
_cell.length_c   1.000
_cell.angle_alpha   90.00
_cell.angle_beta   90.00
_cell.angle_gamma   90.00
#
_symmetry.space_group_name_H-M   'P 1'
#
loop_
_entity.id
_entity.type
_entity.pdbx_description
1 polymer ?
#
loop_
_entity_poly.entity_id
_entity_poly.type
_entity_poly.pdbx_seq_one_letter_code
_entity_poly.pdbx_strand_id
1 'polypeptide(L)'
;MDRILQGTPQHSSGALTVVALAEEAGVPRNALNQRHPDLKNDFYAQVRARGQIPDSEIRLRRQIVKLKELRVNDATEMAQLRTDVNHLVRVAVNQLTAENRQLCGALAQPSSPVRALPTQPQPHQIS
;
A
#
# COMPACT_ATOMS: atom_id res chain seq x y z
N MET A 1 -12.67 -1.00 -29.33
CA MET A 1 -13.81 -1.94 -29.33
C MET A 1 -13.35 -3.38 -29.53
N ASP A 2 -12.43 -3.65 -30.46
CA ASP A 2 -12.03 -5.03 -30.77
C ASP A 2 -11.48 -5.83 -29.60
N ARG A 3 -10.69 -5.20 -28.71
CA ARG A 3 -10.11 -5.85 -27.53
C ARG A 3 -11.14 -6.43 -26.55
N ILE A 4 -12.21 -5.68 -26.27
CA ILE A 4 -13.27 -6.16 -25.36
C ILE A 4 -14.11 -7.26 -26.03
N LEU A 5 -14.26 -7.21 -27.35
CA LEU A 5 -14.95 -8.24 -28.10
C LEU A 5 -14.11 -9.52 -28.21
N GLN A 6 -12.80 -9.41 -28.39
CA GLN A 6 -11.84 -10.52 -28.44
C GLN A 6 -11.55 -11.15 -27.07
N GLY A 7 -12.14 -10.63 -25.99
CA GLY A 7 -11.98 -11.19 -24.64
C GLY A 7 -10.65 -10.81 -23.96
N THR A 8 -9.93 -9.81 -24.49
CA THR A 8 -8.67 -9.31 -23.93
C THR A 8 -8.81 -7.84 -23.45
N PRO A 9 -9.71 -7.54 -22.50
CA PRO A 9 -9.88 -6.20 -21.96
C PRO A 9 -8.67 -5.79 -21.13
N GLN A 10 -8.21 -4.55 -21.29
CA GLN A 10 -7.08 -4.01 -20.53
C GLN A 10 -7.55 -3.14 -19.37
N HIS A 11 -8.52 -2.26 -19.64
CA HIS A 11 -8.96 -1.24 -18.69
C HIS A 11 -10.33 -1.53 -18.11
N SER A 12 -11.08 -2.47 -18.68
CA SER A 12 -12.41 -2.83 -18.20
C SER A 12 -12.48 -4.21 -17.56
N SER A 13 -13.65 -4.47 -16.97
CA SER A 13 -14.08 -5.79 -16.50
C SER A 13 -14.21 -6.83 -17.63
N GLY A 14 -14.22 -6.41 -18.90
CA GLY A 14 -14.45 -7.31 -20.03
C GLY A 14 -15.88 -7.74 -20.23
N ALA A 15 -16.84 -7.17 -19.51
CA ALA A 15 -18.25 -7.48 -19.74
C ALA A 15 -18.66 -6.99 -21.14
N LEU A 16 -19.55 -7.71 -21.86
CA LEU A 16 -20.13 -7.17 -23.10
C LEU A 16 -21.28 -6.20 -22.81
N THR A 17 -20.99 -5.19 -21.97
CA THR A 17 -21.92 -4.14 -21.57
C THR A 17 -21.40 -2.79 -22.04
N VAL A 18 -22.30 -1.83 -22.23
CA VAL A 18 -21.92 -0.45 -22.60
C VAL A 18 -20.98 0.16 -21.55
N VAL A 19 -21.11 -0.21 -20.28
CA VAL A 19 -20.26 0.28 -19.19
C VAL A 19 -18.81 -0.18 -19.39
N ALA A 20 -18.60 -1.48 -19.60
CA ALA A 20 -17.26 -2.01 -19.82
C ALA A 20 -16.66 -1.57 -21.16
N LEU A 21 -17.48 -1.32 -22.18
CA LEU A 21 -17.03 -0.68 -23.42
C LEU A 21 -16.55 0.76 -23.17
N ALA A 22 -17.27 1.52 -22.34
CA ALA A 22 -16.93 2.88 -21.95
C ALA A 22 -15.59 2.93 -21.20
N GLU A 23 -15.44 2.05 -20.20
CA GLU A 23 -14.20 1.85 -19.44
C GLU A 23 -13.03 1.47 -20.35
N GLU A 24 -13.23 0.52 -21.27
CA GLU A 24 -12.18 0.08 -22.20
C GLU A 24 -11.78 1.16 -23.21
N ALA A 25 -12.71 2.01 -23.62
CA ALA A 25 -12.48 3.13 -24.51
C ALA A 25 -11.95 4.38 -23.78
N GLY A 26 -11.96 4.41 -22.44
CA GLY A 26 -11.60 5.58 -21.65
C GLY A 26 -12.59 6.75 -21.80
N VAL A 27 -13.85 6.45 -22.16
CA VAL A 27 -14.87 7.47 -22.47
C VAL A 27 -16.01 7.35 -21.46
N PRO A 28 -16.60 8.47 -20.97
CA PRO A 28 -17.74 8.40 -20.07
C PRO A 28 -18.97 7.77 -20.76
N ARG A 29 -19.72 6.94 -20.03
CA ARG A 29 -20.95 6.26 -20.52
C ARG A 29 -21.92 7.20 -21.24
N ASN A 30 -22.07 8.44 -20.75
CA ASN A 30 -22.97 9.43 -21.34
C ASN A 30 -22.58 9.80 -22.78
N ALA A 31 -21.28 9.82 -23.08
CA ALA A 31 -20.81 10.08 -24.44
C ALA A 31 -21.15 8.93 -25.40
N LEU A 32 -21.19 7.67 -24.94
CA LEU A 32 -21.67 6.55 -25.77
C LEU A 32 -23.18 6.61 -26.06
N ASN A 33 -23.97 7.17 -25.14
CA ASN A 33 -25.42 7.31 -25.35
C ASN A 33 -25.79 8.57 -26.14
N GLN A 34 -25.05 9.67 -25.98
CA GLN A 34 -25.40 10.97 -26.57
C GLN A 34 -24.58 11.35 -27.80
N ARG A 35 -23.31 10.93 -27.86
CA ARG A 35 -22.37 11.34 -28.93
C ARG A 35 -22.00 10.20 -29.88
N HIS A 36 -22.06 8.97 -29.41
CA HIS A 36 -21.68 7.78 -30.19
C HIS A 36 -22.74 6.66 -30.12
N PRO A 37 -24.02 6.93 -30.43
CA PRO A 37 -25.05 5.90 -30.44
C PRO A 37 -24.73 4.79 -31.45
N ASP A 38 -24.05 5.12 -32.54
CA ASP A 38 -23.63 4.19 -33.58
C ASP A 38 -22.63 3.16 -33.05
N LEU A 39 -21.63 3.62 -32.28
CA LEU A 39 -20.64 2.74 -31.65
C LEU A 39 -21.28 1.74 -30.67
N LYS A 40 -22.33 2.18 -29.95
CA LYS A 40 -23.12 1.30 -29.08
C LYS A 40 -23.89 0.27 -29.92
N ASN A 41 -24.51 0.69 -31.02
CA ASN A 41 -25.30 -0.18 -31.87
C ASN A 41 -24.42 -1.23 -32.57
N ASP A 42 -23.27 -0.83 -33.10
CA ASP A 42 -22.28 -1.71 -33.71
C ASP A 42 -21.72 -2.71 -32.71
N PHE A 43 -21.46 -2.27 -31.48
CA PHE A 43 -21.05 -3.15 -30.40
C PHE A 43 -22.09 -4.24 -30.14
N TYR A 44 -23.37 -3.87 -29.97
CA TYR A 44 -24.42 -4.86 -29.76
C TYR A 44 -24.72 -5.71 -31.00
N ALA A 45 -24.50 -5.20 -32.20
CA ALA A 45 -24.60 -5.98 -33.43
C ALA A 45 -23.50 -7.04 -33.49
N GLN A 46 -22.25 -6.70 -33.16
CA GLN A 46 -21.13 -7.63 -33.13
C GLN A 46 -21.24 -8.64 -31.98
N VAL A 47 -21.76 -8.23 -30.81
CA VAL A 47 -22.06 -9.15 -29.71
C VAL A 47 -23.12 -10.18 -30.14
N ARG A 48 -24.19 -9.73 -30.82
CA ARG A 48 -25.24 -10.63 -31.34
C ARG A 48 -24.74 -11.54 -32.47
N ALA A 49 -23.91 -11.01 -33.37
CA ALA A 49 -23.31 -11.77 -34.47
C ALA A 49 -22.37 -12.89 -33.98
N ARG A 50 -21.74 -12.72 -32.82
CA ARG A 50 -20.88 -13.73 -32.19
C ARG A 50 -21.66 -14.84 -31.44
N GLY A 51 -22.98 -14.76 -31.37
CA GLY A 51 -23.82 -15.72 -30.64
C GLY A 51 -23.91 -15.41 -29.12
N GLN A 52 -24.81 -16.09 -28.42
CA GLN A 52 -24.88 -15.96 -26.95
C GLN A 52 -23.57 -16.42 -26.32
N ILE A 53 -23.01 -15.58 -25.46
CA ILE A 53 -21.79 -15.89 -24.70
C ILE A 53 -22.06 -17.13 -23.84
N PRO A 54 -21.24 -18.20 -23.93
CA PRO A 54 -21.39 -19.34 -23.05
C PRO A 54 -21.28 -18.94 -21.58
N ASP A 55 -22.10 -19.53 -20.70
CA ASP A 55 -22.09 -19.22 -19.26
C ASP A 55 -20.73 -19.41 -18.59
N SER A 56 -19.88 -20.29 -19.14
CA SER A 56 -18.49 -20.49 -18.69
C SER A 56 -17.65 -19.22 -18.84
N GLU A 57 -17.83 -18.49 -19.92
CA GLU A 57 -17.10 -17.25 -20.19
C GLU A 57 -17.63 -16.10 -19.33
N ILE A 58 -18.94 -16.05 -19.06
CA ILE A 58 -19.50 -15.10 -18.08
C ILE A 58 -18.93 -15.38 -16.68
N ARG A 59 -18.86 -16.64 -16.26
CA ARG A 59 -18.26 -17.04 -14.97
C ARG A 59 -16.79 -16.68 -14.90
N LEU A 60 -16.02 -16.98 -15.94
CA LEU A 60 -14.60 -16.68 -15.99
C LEU A 60 -14.35 -15.16 -15.87
N ARG A 61 -15.15 -14.35 -16.56
CA ARG A 61 -15.08 -12.88 -16.46
C ARG A 61 -15.36 -12.37 -15.05
N ARG A 62 -16.38 -12.91 -14.36
CA ARG A 62 -16.64 -12.57 -12.95
C ARG A 62 -15.45 -12.94 -12.04
N GLN A 63 -14.83 -14.08 -12.28
CA GLN A 63 -13.63 -14.48 -11.53
C GLN A 63 -12.44 -13.54 -11.79
N ILE A 64 -12.22 -13.12 -13.04
CA ILE A 64 -11.15 -12.17 -13.37
C ILE A 64 -11.36 -10.84 -12.66
N VAL A 65 -12.57 -10.29 -12.65
CA VAL A 65 -12.88 -9.05 -11.93
C VAL A 65 -12.59 -9.20 -10.44
N LYS A 66 -13.11 -10.27 -9.81
CA LYS A 66 -12.88 -10.55 -8.39
C LYS A 66 -11.39 -10.69 -8.07
N LEU A 67 -10.62 -11.34 -8.93
CA LEU A 67 -9.17 -11.50 -8.74
C LEU A 67 -8.41 -10.17 -8.91
N LYS A 68 -8.85 -9.30 -9.83
CA LYS A 68 -8.29 -7.94 -9.96
C LYS A 68 -8.57 -7.10 -8.72
N GLU A 69 -9.80 -7.13 -8.21
CA GLU A 69 -10.19 -6.43 -6.97
C GLU A 69 -9.36 -6.91 -5.78
N LEU A 70 -9.24 -8.24 -5.60
CA LEU A 70 -8.44 -8.82 -4.53
C LEU A 70 -6.97 -8.39 -4.64
N ARG A 71 -6.39 -8.41 -5.84
CA ARG A 71 -5.01 -7.97 -6.08
C ARG A 71 -4.80 -6.50 -5.69
N VAL A 72 -5.76 -5.63 -6.00
CA VAL A 72 -5.65 -4.21 -5.62
C VAL A 72 -5.70 -4.07 -4.10
N ASN A 73 -6.63 -4.76 -3.44
CA ASN A 73 -6.73 -4.76 -1.98
C ASN A 73 -5.44 -5.28 -1.32
N ASP A 74 -4.94 -6.43 -1.75
CA ASP A 74 -3.69 -7.01 -1.23
C ASP A 74 -2.51 -6.04 -1.43
N ALA A 75 -2.42 -5.38 -2.59
CA ALA A 75 -1.37 -4.41 -2.85
C ALA A 75 -1.45 -3.19 -1.91
N THR A 76 -2.67 -2.72 -1.60
CA THR A 76 -2.87 -1.63 -0.63
C THR A 76 -2.51 -2.05 0.79
N GLU A 77 -2.90 -3.25 1.22
CA GLU A 77 -2.54 -3.79 2.54
C GLU A 77 -1.02 -3.98 2.68
N MET A 78 -0.36 -4.51 1.65
CA MET A 78 1.09 -4.64 1.61
C MET A 78 1.81 -3.28 1.70
N ALA A 79 1.29 -2.25 1.02
CA ALA A 79 1.84 -0.91 1.11
C ALA A 79 1.69 -0.31 2.51
N GLN A 80 0.53 -0.52 3.15
CA GLN A 80 0.27 -0.06 4.50
C GLN A 80 1.19 -0.75 5.51
N LEU A 81 1.27 -2.09 5.48
CA LEU A 81 2.12 -2.86 6.38
C LEU A 81 3.61 -2.48 6.23
N ARG A 82 4.08 -2.24 5.01
CA ARG A 82 5.45 -1.75 4.78
C ARG A 82 5.67 -0.39 5.42
N THR A 83 4.69 0.50 5.35
CA THR A 83 4.76 1.83 5.97
C THR A 83 4.79 1.72 7.49
N ASP A 84 3.93 0.88 8.06
CA ASP A 84 3.83 0.67 9.50
C ASP A 84 5.11 0.05 10.07
N VAL A 85 5.66 -0.98 9.41
CA VAL A 85 6.94 -1.60 9.80
C VAL A 85 8.07 -0.57 9.75
N ASN A 86 8.16 0.24 8.69
CA ASN A 86 9.18 1.29 8.60
C ASN A 86 9.04 2.32 9.72
N HIS A 87 7.82 2.71 10.07
CA HIS A 87 7.55 3.63 11.16
C HIS A 87 7.99 3.03 12.51
N LEU A 88 7.59 1.78 12.80
CA LEU A 88 7.98 1.08 14.03
C LEU A 88 9.50 0.94 14.16
N VAL A 89 10.19 0.54 13.09
CA VAL A 89 11.66 0.43 13.07
C VAL A 89 12.29 1.81 13.34
N ARG A 90 11.80 2.87 12.70
CA ARG A 90 12.31 4.22 12.92
C ARG A 90 12.13 4.67 14.38
N VAL A 91 10.97 4.44 14.97
CA VAL A 91 10.69 4.78 16.37
C VAL A 91 11.63 4.01 17.30
N ALA A 92 11.76 2.68 17.11
CA ALA A 92 12.63 1.85 17.93
C ALA A 92 14.11 2.29 17.83
N VAL A 93 14.61 2.55 16.61
CA VAL A 93 15.98 3.03 16.40
C VAL A 93 16.19 4.39 17.07
N ASN A 94 15.24 5.32 16.95
CA ASN A 94 15.35 6.63 17.58
C ASN A 94 15.37 6.52 19.11
N GLN A 95 14.52 5.66 19.68
CA GLN A 95 14.48 5.40 21.12
C GLN A 95 15.80 4.81 21.61
N LEU A 96 16.28 3.73 20.97
CA LEU A 96 17.55 3.09 21.32
C LEU A 96 18.73 4.07 21.18
N THR A 97 18.70 4.93 20.16
CA THR A 97 19.74 5.96 19.97
C THR A 97 19.70 7.00 21.10
N ALA A 98 18.52 7.41 21.55
CA ALA A 98 18.36 8.34 22.66
C ALA A 98 18.84 7.74 23.99
N GLU A 99 18.44 6.50 24.28
CA GLU A 99 18.88 5.75 25.47
C GLU A 99 20.40 5.56 25.47
N ASN A 100 20.99 5.20 24.34
CA ASN A 100 22.44 5.03 24.21
C ASN A 100 23.19 6.35 24.48
N ARG A 101 22.69 7.48 23.94
CA ARG A 101 23.27 8.81 24.26
C ARG A 101 23.17 9.15 25.74
N GLN A 102 22.07 8.82 26.40
CA GLN A 102 21.90 9.05 27.84
C GLN A 102 22.89 8.21 28.65
N LEU A 103 23.06 6.93 28.31
CA LEU A 103 24.02 6.04 28.95
C LEU A 103 25.46 6.53 28.76
N CYS A 104 25.84 6.90 27.53
CA CYS A 104 27.15 7.50 27.27
C CYS A 104 27.37 8.78 28.09
N GLY A 105 26.35 9.64 28.19
CA GLY A 105 26.42 10.86 29.00
C GLY A 105 26.60 10.57 30.49
N ALA A 106 25.88 9.58 31.03
CA ALA A 106 26.01 9.17 32.42
C ALA A 106 27.40 8.59 32.74
N LEU A 107 27.96 7.78 31.84
CA LEU A 107 29.31 7.22 31.97
C LEU A 107 30.41 8.30 31.84
N ALA A 108 30.15 9.37 31.09
CA ALA A 108 31.09 10.47 30.92
C ALA A 108 31.09 11.47 32.10
N GLN A 109 30.13 11.37 33.04
CA GLN A 109 30.17 12.21 34.23
C GLN A 109 31.29 11.73 35.17
N PRO A 110 32.21 12.62 35.60
CA PRO A 110 33.25 12.24 36.55
C PRO A 110 32.60 11.78 37.85
N SER A 111 33.06 10.64 38.39
CA SER A 111 32.67 10.16 39.70
C SER A 111 32.85 11.29 40.72
N SER A 112 31.80 11.56 41.50
CA SER A 112 31.71 12.59 42.55
C SER A 112 33.07 12.88 43.18
N PRO A 113 33.52 14.15 43.29
CA PRO A 113 34.84 14.46 43.78
C PRO A 113 34.98 13.89 45.20
N VAL A 114 35.81 12.86 45.33
CA VAL A 114 36.13 12.21 46.60
C VAL A 114 36.72 13.28 47.51
N ARG A 115 35.92 13.78 48.46
CA ARG A 115 36.38 14.76 49.44
C ARG A 115 37.18 14.02 50.50
N ALA A 116 38.50 14.20 50.49
CA ALA A 116 39.36 13.68 51.55
C ALA A 116 38.90 14.25 52.91
N LEU A 117 38.63 13.36 53.86
CA LEU A 117 38.34 13.74 55.25
C LEU A 117 39.63 14.27 55.89
N PRO A 118 39.60 15.42 56.57
CA PRO A 118 40.77 15.95 57.25
C PRO A 118 41.23 14.97 58.33
N THR A 119 42.45 14.45 58.19
CA THR A 119 43.11 13.63 59.19
C THR A 119 43.39 14.46 60.44
N GLN A 120 42.76 14.07 61.54
CA GLN A 120 42.95 14.66 62.86
C GLN A 120 44.43 14.49 63.29
N PRO A 121 45.15 15.57 63.66
CA PRO A 121 46.54 15.47 64.10
C PRO A 121 46.61 14.65 65.40
N GLN A 122 47.46 13.61 65.38
CA GLN A 122 47.73 12.78 66.56
C GLN A 122 48.40 13.61 67.66
N PRO A 123 47.97 13.50 68.93
CA PRO A 123 48.61 14.19 70.04
C PRO A 123 49.99 13.58 70.32
N HIS A 124 51.02 14.43 70.30
CA HIS A 124 52.38 14.08 70.66
C HIS A 124 52.45 13.70 72.14
N GLN A 125 52.84 12.46 72.43
CA GLN A 125 53.14 12.03 73.79
C GLN A 125 54.46 12.67 74.24
N ILE A 126 54.38 13.33 75.39
CA ILE A 126 55.44 14.04 76.10
C ILE A 126 56.35 12.99 76.76
N SER A 127 57.67 13.16 76.65
CA SER A 127 58.66 12.53 77.54
C SER A 127 59.79 13.51 77.79
#